data_AF-A0A1J3JBJ4-F1
#
_entry.id   AF-A0A1J3JBJ4-F1
#
_cell.length_a   1.000
_cell.length_b   1.000
_cell.length_c   1.000
_cell.angle_alpha   90.00
_cell.angle_beta   90.00
_cell.angle_gamma   90.00
#
_symmetry.space_group_name_H-M   'P 1'
#
loop_
_entity.id
_entity.type
_entity.pdbx_description
1 polymer ?
#
loop_
_entity_poly.entity_id
_entity_poly.type
_entity_poly.pdbx_seq_one_letter_code
_entity_poly.pdbx_strand_id
1 'polypeptide(L)'
;MGKASALLLFLLGFGFFVVTYNLLTLMVHNRSGVSNSDGSPLLDPVVQMPHRKAKTSSAPFHVALTATDAPYNKWQCRIMYYWYNQKKALPGSGMGGFTRILHSGSPDNLMDEIPTFVVDPLPPGLDRGYVVLNRPWAFVQWLERATIKEDYVLMAEPDHIFVNPLPNLAVGGYPAAFPFFYITPEKYENIVRKYYPVEMGPVTNIDPIGNSPVIISKESLEKIAPTWMNVSLTMKNDPETDKAFGWVLEMYGYAIASALHGVRHILRKDFMLQPPWDTSTEGKFIIHYTYGCDYNMKGELTYGKIGEWRFDKRSHLRGPPPRNISMPPPGVPESVVTLVKMVNEATSNIPNWDNL
;
A
#
# COMPACT_ATOMS: atom_id res chain seq x y z
N MET A 1 28.69 -24.02 15.75
CA MET A 1 27.44 -23.89 14.97
C MET A 1 27.44 -22.51 14.34
N GLY A 2 27.67 -22.43 13.02
CA GLY A 2 27.93 -21.16 12.32
C GLY A 2 26.66 -20.32 12.15
N LYS A 3 26.72 -19.05 12.52
CA LYS A 3 25.67 -18.06 12.25
C LYS A 3 25.61 -17.83 10.73
N ALA A 4 24.44 -18.02 10.12
CA ALA A 4 24.22 -17.62 8.73
C ALA A 4 24.36 -16.10 8.60
N SER A 5 25.12 -15.64 7.60
CA SER A 5 25.32 -14.20 7.33
C SER A 5 23.98 -13.53 7.01
N ALA A 6 23.77 -12.30 7.48
CA ALA A 6 22.59 -11.49 7.19
C ALA A 6 22.33 -11.35 5.67
N LEU A 7 23.39 -11.39 4.86
CA LEU A 7 23.32 -11.41 3.40
C LEU A 7 22.63 -12.67 2.85
N LEU A 8 22.84 -13.83 3.50
CA LEU A 8 22.27 -15.11 3.07
C LEU A 8 20.77 -15.18 3.39
N LEU A 9 20.36 -14.66 4.55
CA LEU A 9 18.95 -14.56 4.94
C LEU A 9 18.19 -13.54 4.06
N PHE A 10 18.85 -12.44 3.69
CA PHE A 10 18.33 -11.46 2.73
C PHE A 10 18.17 -12.06 1.32
N LEU A 11 19.16 -12.82 0.83
CA LEU A 11 19.10 -13.49 -0.47
C LEU A 11 18.01 -14.57 -0.52
N LEU A 12 17.74 -15.27 0.59
CA LEU A 12 16.67 -16.26 0.67
C LEU A 12 15.27 -15.61 0.62
N GLY A 13 15.05 -14.50 1.34
CA GLY A 13 13.81 -13.73 1.26
C GLY A 13 13.61 -13.08 -0.13
N PHE A 14 14.69 -12.56 -0.72
CA PHE A 14 14.67 -11.96 -2.06
C PHE A 14 14.46 -13.00 -3.17
N GLY A 15 15.06 -14.19 -3.05
CA GLY A 15 14.87 -15.29 -4.00
C GLY A 15 13.43 -15.81 -4.03
N PHE A 16 12.79 -15.93 -2.87
CA PHE A 16 11.37 -16.31 -2.78
C PHE A 16 10.44 -15.23 -3.36
N PHE A 17 10.81 -13.95 -3.21
CA PHE A 17 10.11 -12.81 -3.80
C PHE A 17 10.20 -12.79 -5.34
N VAL A 18 11.35 -13.07 -5.94
CA VAL A 18 11.49 -13.14 -7.42
C VAL A 18 10.63 -14.26 -7.99
N VAL A 19 10.58 -15.43 -7.34
CA VAL A 19 9.76 -16.56 -7.80
C VAL A 19 8.27 -16.26 -7.69
N THR A 20 7.82 -15.66 -6.59
CA THR A 20 6.40 -15.27 -6.40
C THR A 20 6.00 -14.08 -7.27
N TYR A 21 6.88 -13.11 -7.51
CA TYR A 21 6.69 -12.00 -8.45
C TYR A 21 6.51 -12.49 -9.89
N ASN A 22 7.33 -13.46 -10.31
CA ASN A 22 7.21 -14.11 -11.62
C ASN A 22 5.93 -14.97 -11.71
N LEU A 23 5.52 -15.63 -10.63
CA LEU A 23 4.28 -16.41 -10.61
C LEU A 23 3.04 -15.51 -10.69
N LEU A 24 3.04 -14.38 -9.97
CA LEU A 24 1.96 -13.40 -9.99
C LEU A 24 1.83 -12.70 -11.33
N THR A 25 2.96 -12.33 -11.97
CA THR A 25 2.95 -11.80 -13.34
C THR A 25 2.42 -12.82 -14.35
N LEU A 26 2.78 -14.11 -14.20
CA LEU A 26 2.23 -15.19 -15.04
C LEU A 26 0.72 -15.39 -14.85
N MET A 27 0.23 -15.31 -13.61
CA MET A 27 -1.20 -15.49 -13.28
C MET A 27 -2.07 -14.32 -13.73
N VAL A 28 -1.56 -13.08 -13.64
CA VAL A 28 -2.20 -11.90 -14.22
C VAL A 28 -2.28 -12.04 -15.74
N HIS A 29 -1.20 -12.52 -16.38
CA HIS A 29 -1.13 -12.72 -17.83
C HIS A 29 -2.11 -13.77 -18.36
N ASN A 30 -2.22 -14.94 -17.71
CA ASN A 30 -3.16 -15.99 -18.11
C ASN A 30 -4.64 -15.57 -18.02
N ARG A 31 -4.95 -14.51 -17.25
CA ARG A 31 -6.31 -13.93 -17.20
C ARG A 31 -6.52 -12.84 -18.24
N SER A 32 -5.49 -12.07 -18.59
CA SER A 32 -5.57 -11.05 -19.65
C SER A 32 -5.46 -11.64 -21.07
N GLY A 33 -4.99 -12.88 -21.23
CA GLY A 33 -4.86 -13.57 -22.52
C GLY A 33 -6.09 -14.38 -22.96
N VAL A 34 -7.13 -14.49 -22.12
CA VAL A 34 -8.41 -15.09 -22.50
C VAL A 34 -9.38 -13.97 -22.85
N SER A 35 -9.43 -13.60 -24.12
CA SER A 35 -10.57 -12.89 -24.69
C SER A 35 -11.79 -13.83 -24.65
N ASN A 36 -12.50 -13.86 -23.53
CA ASN A 36 -13.84 -14.47 -23.50
C ASN A 36 -14.81 -13.52 -24.19
N SER A 37 -14.89 -13.66 -25.51
CA SER A 37 -16.13 -13.44 -26.24
C SER A 37 -17.10 -14.54 -25.83
N ASP A 38 -17.78 -14.38 -24.70
CA ASP A 38 -19.04 -15.06 -24.44
C ASP A 38 -19.80 -14.32 -23.33
N GLY A 39 -20.94 -13.76 -23.72
CA GLY A 39 -21.84 -13.04 -22.84
C GLY A 39 -22.52 -13.98 -21.85
N SER A 40 -22.12 -13.90 -20.59
CA SER A 40 -22.98 -14.22 -19.46
C SER A 40 -22.59 -13.33 -18.27
N PRO A 41 -23.54 -12.63 -17.62
CA PRO A 41 -23.23 -11.70 -16.55
C PRO A 41 -22.92 -12.52 -15.29
N LEU A 42 -21.65 -12.62 -14.93
CA LEU A 42 -21.28 -12.96 -13.56
C LEU A 42 -21.80 -11.82 -12.67
N LEU A 43 -22.88 -12.11 -11.96
CA LEU A 43 -23.51 -11.24 -10.97
C LEU A 43 -22.45 -10.83 -9.94
N ASP A 44 -21.97 -9.61 -10.10
CA ASP A 44 -21.16 -8.88 -9.12
C ASP A 44 -22.10 -8.57 -7.95
N PRO A 45 -21.90 -9.11 -6.73
CA PRO A 45 -22.64 -8.63 -5.58
C PRO A 45 -22.01 -7.30 -5.14
N VAL A 46 -22.11 -6.28 -6.00
CA VAL A 46 -22.09 -4.91 -5.55
C VAL A 46 -23.31 -4.79 -4.66
N VAL A 47 -23.11 -4.65 -3.35
CA VAL A 47 -24.18 -4.15 -2.48
C VAL A 47 -24.55 -2.77 -3.02
N GLN A 48 -25.62 -2.71 -3.81
CA GLN A 48 -26.25 -1.45 -4.19
C GLN A 48 -26.81 -0.84 -2.92
N MET A 49 -26.03 0.03 -2.30
CA MET A 49 -26.52 0.91 -1.26
C MET A 49 -27.58 1.85 -1.86
N PRO A 50 -28.67 2.13 -1.14
CA PRO A 50 -29.73 2.99 -1.64
C PRO A 50 -29.15 4.35 -2.04
N HIS A 51 -29.59 4.85 -3.20
CA HIS A 51 -29.32 6.17 -3.76
C HIS A 51 -29.82 7.30 -2.81
N ARG A 52 -29.22 7.44 -1.63
CA ARG A 52 -29.14 8.74 -0.96
C ARG A 52 -27.91 9.41 -1.54
N LYS A 53 -28.06 10.61 -2.09
CA LYS A 53 -26.95 11.53 -2.36
C LYS A 53 -26.19 11.71 -1.06
N ALA A 54 -25.22 10.84 -0.83
CA ALA A 54 -24.47 10.85 0.39
C ALA A 54 -23.59 12.10 0.31
N LYS A 55 -23.82 13.05 1.22
CA LYS A 55 -22.97 14.23 1.33
C LYS A 55 -21.53 13.72 1.44
N THR A 56 -20.69 14.08 0.48
CA THR A 56 -19.25 13.87 0.61
C THR A 56 -18.84 14.46 1.95
N SER A 57 -18.11 13.69 2.75
CA SER A 57 -17.56 14.24 3.99
C SER A 57 -16.61 15.36 3.58
N SER A 58 -16.92 16.60 3.93
CA SER A 58 -15.97 17.71 3.77
C SER A 58 -14.93 17.72 4.89
N ALA A 59 -14.96 16.72 5.80
CA ALA A 59 -14.03 16.64 6.90
C ALA A 59 -12.63 16.27 6.39
N PRO A 60 -11.58 17.00 6.81
CA PRO A 60 -10.22 16.64 6.46
C PRO A 60 -9.81 15.31 7.08
N PHE A 61 -8.80 14.67 6.51
CA PHE A 61 -8.18 13.45 7.03
C PHE A 61 -6.67 13.63 7.24
N HIS A 62 -6.14 13.03 8.29
CA HIS A 62 -4.72 12.97 8.57
C HIS A 62 -4.04 11.94 7.67
N VAL A 63 -2.94 12.28 7.02
CA VAL A 63 -2.17 11.31 6.22
C VAL A 63 -1.14 10.63 7.11
N ALA A 64 -1.22 9.31 7.24
CA ALA A 64 -0.31 8.51 8.05
C ALA A 64 0.40 7.48 7.16
N LEU A 65 1.73 7.55 7.09
CA LEU A 65 2.54 6.54 6.41
C LEU A 65 3.51 5.87 7.38
N THR A 66 3.59 4.55 7.35
CA THR A 66 4.56 3.79 8.14
C THR A 66 5.85 3.62 7.36
N ALA A 67 6.99 3.81 8.01
CA ALA A 67 8.30 3.67 7.38
C ALA A 67 9.38 3.16 8.35
N THR A 68 10.40 2.52 7.77
CA THR A 68 11.68 2.26 8.43
C THR A 68 12.67 3.41 8.22
N ASP A 69 13.79 3.38 8.93
CA ASP A 69 14.96 4.26 8.75
C ASP A 69 15.86 3.81 7.58
N ALA A 70 15.50 2.77 6.84
CA ALA A 70 16.29 2.31 5.70
C ALA A 70 16.36 3.38 4.60
N PRO A 71 17.52 3.54 3.92
CA PRO A 71 17.65 4.48 2.78
C PRO A 71 16.55 4.31 1.75
N TYR A 72 16.16 3.06 1.48
CA TYR A 72 15.03 2.72 0.62
C TYR A 72 13.75 3.46 1.01
N ASN A 73 13.29 3.40 2.26
CA ASN A 73 12.06 4.10 2.66
C ASN A 73 12.27 5.60 2.77
N LYS A 74 13.45 6.05 3.21
CA LYS A 74 13.73 7.47 3.37
C LYS A 74 13.48 8.26 2.07
N TRP A 75 14.05 7.85 0.94
CA TRP A 75 13.87 8.59 -0.30
C TRP A 75 12.42 8.54 -0.81
N GLN A 76 11.73 7.40 -0.62
CA GLN A 76 10.32 7.25 -0.96
C GLN A 76 9.44 8.21 -0.16
N CYS A 77 9.65 8.29 1.17
CA CYS A 77 8.92 9.19 2.07
C CYS A 77 9.08 10.65 1.66
N ARG A 78 10.27 11.08 1.24
CA ARG A 78 10.52 12.46 0.80
C ARG A 78 9.77 12.81 -0.48
N ILE A 79 9.74 11.91 -1.47
CA ILE A 79 8.95 12.11 -2.70
C ILE A 79 7.46 12.20 -2.37
N MET A 80 6.97 11.27 -1.54
CA MET A 80 5.57 11.24 -1.11
C MET A 80 5.20 12.54 -0.36
N TYR A 81 6.05 12.99 0.57
CA TYR A 81 5.82 14.22 1.34
C TYR A 81 5.87 15.49 0.48
N TYR A 82 6.79 15.56 -0.49
CA TYR A 82 6.82 16.63 -1.50
C TYR A 82 5.47 16.75 -2.22
N TRP A 83 4.96 15.64 -2.77
CA TRP A 83 3.70 15.63 -3.48
C TRP A 83 2.47 15.84 -2.60
N TYR A 84 2.51 15.37 -1.35
CA TYR A 84 1.50 15.70 -0.34
C TYR A 84 1.38 17.22 -0.17
N ASN A 85 2.49 17.94 0.01
CA ASN A 85 2.45 19.40 0.21
C ASN A 85 1.84 20.11 -0.99
N GLN A 86 2.23 19.72 -2.21
CA GLN A 86 1.71 20.31 -3.44
C GLN A 86 0.21 20.04 -3.63
N LYS A 87 -0.23 18.78 -3.45
CA LYS A 87 -1.62 18.39 -3.71
C LYS A 87 -2.57 18.79 -2.59
N LYS A 88 -2.08 18.94 -1.36
CA LYS A 88 -2.86 19.48 -0.22
C LYS A 88 -3.27 20.94 -0.45
N ALA A 89 -2.42 21.74 -1.07
CA ALA A 89 -2.69 23.16 -1.31
C ALA A 89 -3.74 23.41 -2.41
N LEU A 90 -4.11 22.38 -3.17
CA LEU A 90 -5.05 22.52 -4.28
C LEU A 90 -6.52 22.45 -3.81
N PRO A 91 -7.44 23.19 -4.46
CA PRO A 91 -8.88 23.07 -4.21
C PRO A 91 -9.38 21.63 -4.35
N GLY A 92 -10.31 21.24 -3.48
CA GLY A 92 -10.89 19.90 -3.47
C GLY A 92 -10.05 18.85 -2.72
N SER A 93 -8.86 19.19 -2.23
CA SER A 93 -8.14 18.30 -1.31
C SER A 93 -8.77 18.27 0.08
N GLY A 94 -8.95 17.06 0.62
CA GLY A 94 -9.32 16.81 2.01
C GLY A 94 -8.13 16.49 2.91
N MET A 95 -6.89 16.66 2.44
CA MET A 95 -5.70 16.33 3.22
C MET A 95 -5.48 17.35 4.36
N GLY A 96 -5.53 16.87 5.59
CA GLY A 96 -5.24 17.59 6.83
C GLY A 96 -3.77 17.49 7.21
N GLY A 97 -3.46 17.10 8.44
CA GLY A 97 -2.09 16.83 8.91
C GLY A 97 -1.40 15.65 8.22
N PHE A 98 -0.11 15.48 8.51
CA PHE A 98 0.72 14.39 8.00
C PHE A 98 1.57 13.84 9.13
N THR A 99 1.74 12.52 9.19
CA THR A 99 2.71 11.87 10.06
C THR A 99 3.41 10.73 9.32
N ARG A 100 4.74 10.76 9.33
CA ARG A 100 5.56 9.58 9.11
C ARG A 100 5.70 8.83 10.43
N ILE A 101 5.10 7.65 10.53
CA ILE A 101 5.23 6.77 11.69
C ILE A 101 6.51 5.95 11.50
N LEU A 102 7.60 6.38 12.15
CA LEU A 102 8.91 5.78 12.04
C LEU A 102 9.04 4.64 13.06
N HIS A 103 8.99 3.40 12.58
CA HIS A 103 8.99 2.20 13.42
C HIS A 103 10.36 1.52 13.51
N SER A 104 11.42 2.32 13.55
CA SER A 104 12.81 1.88 13.79
C SER A 104 13.18 1.91 15.28
N GLY A 105 12.35 2.53 16.14
CA GLY A 105 12.66 2.74 17.56
C GLY A 105 13.68 3.85 17.82
N SER A 106 14.10 4.61 16.80
CA SER A 106 15.05 5.72 16.96
C SER A 106 14.80 6.84 15.96
N PRO A 107 15.03 8.11 16.36
CA PRO A 107 14.99 9.25 15.44
C PRO A 107 15.95 9.09 14.24
N ASP A 108 15.63 9.76 13.13
CA ASP A 108 16.51 9.90 11.98
C ASP A 108 16.56 11.34 11.46
N ASN A 109 17.41 11.59 10.46
CA ASN A 109 17.62 12.90 9.85
C ASN A 109 16.41 13.46 9.10
N LEU A 110 15.39 12.66 8.77
CA LEU A 110 14.21 13.16 8.08
C LEU A 110 13.21 13.80 9.03
N MET A 111 13.40 13.71 10.35
CA MET A 111 12.53 14.37 11.33
C MET A 111 12.58 15.89 11.24
N ASP A 112 13.66 16.46 10.69
CA ASP A 112 13.79 17.90 10.45
C ASP A 112 12.98 18.35 9.21
N GLU A 113 12.58 17.42 8.34
CA GLU A 113 11.88 17.69 7.08
C GLU A 113 10.41 17.23 7.11
N ILE A 114 10.16 16.05 7.67
CA ILE A 114 8.86 15.37 7.63
C ILE A 114 8.34 15.22 9.06
N PRO A 115 7.12 15.71 9.38
CA PRO A 115 6.48 15.45 10.67
C PRO A 115 6.49 13.95 10.97
N THR A 116 7.23 13.56 12.02
CA THR A 116 7.54 12.17 12.30
C THR A 116 7.15 11.83 13.74
N PHE A 117 6.56 10.65 13.93
CA PHE A 117 6.32 10.06 15.24
C PHE A 117 7.11 8.76 15.34
N VAL A 118 8.04 8.69 16.30
CA VAL A 118 8.89 7.50 16.50
C VAL A 118 8.16 6.49 17.39
N VAL A 119 8.14 5.24 16.94
CA VAL A 119 7.56 4.11 17.66
C VAL A 119 8.54 2.94 17.67
N ASP A 120 8.38 2.04 18.62
CA ASP A 120 9.25 0.87 18.73
C ASP A 120 8.91 -0.15 17.65
N PRO A 121 9.91 -0.86 17.08
CA PRO A 121 9.63 -2.04 16.27
C PRO A 121 8.99 -3.14 17.14
N LEU A 122 8.48 -4.18 16.49
CA LEU A 122 8.10 -5.41 17.18
C LEU A 122 9.33 -5.99 17.92
N PRO A 123 9.11 -6.64 19.08
CA PRO A 123 10.17 -7.37 19.76
C PRO A 123 10.89 -8.35 18.82
N PRO A 124 12.22 -8.48 18.94
CA PRO A 124 13.00 -9.34 18.05
C PRO A 124 12.44 -10.76 17.94
N GLY A 125 12.27 -11.23 16.70
CA GLY A 125 11.80 -12.58 16.39
C GLY A 125 10.29 -12.74 16.26
N LEU A 126 9.50 -11.78 16.75
CA LEU A 126 8.03 -11.86 16.69
C LEU A 126 7.51 -11.69 15.25
N ASP A 127 8.23 -10.95 14.42
CA ASP A 127 7.92 -10.76 13.00
C ASP A 127 8.29 -11.99 12.14
N ARG A 128 9.08 -12.93 12.68
CA ARG A 128 9.62 -14.10 11.97
C ARG A 128 10.29 -13.74 10.63
N GLY A 129 10.94 -12.58 10.57
CA GLY A 129 11.58 -12.06 9.35
C GLY A 129 10.62 -11.42 8.34
N TYR A 130 9.32 -11.33 8.66
CA TYR A 130 8.32 -10.62 7.88
C TYR A 130 8.11 -9.22 8.46
N VAL A 131 9.01 -8.31 8.08
CA VAL A 131 9.10 -6.93 8.61
C VAL A 131 7.82 -6.12 8.48
N VAL A 132 6.91 -6.50 7.58
CA VAL A 132 5.61 -5.84 7.35
C VAL A 132 4.74 -5.87 8.61
N LEU A 133 4.92 -6.84 9.53
CA LEU A 133 4.20 -6.90 10.80
C LEU A 133 4.48 -5.73 11.75
N ASN A 134 5.56 -4.97 11.53
CA ASN A 134 5.80 -3.74 12.28
C ASN A 134 4.73 -2.67 12.01
N ARG A 135 4.04 -2.73 10.87
CA ARG A 135 3.03 -1.74 10.48
C ARG A 135 1.81 -1.69 11.40
N PRO A 136 1.06 -2.80 11.65
CA PRO A 136 -0.04 -2.76 12.60
C PRO A 136 0.42 -2.33 13.99
N TRP A 137 1.60 -2.77 14.42
CA TRP A 137 2.17 -2.35 15.70
C TRP A 137 2.48 -0.85 15.76
N ALA A 138 2.99 -0.29 14.67
CA ALA A 138 3.25 1.14 14.55
C ALA A 138 1.96 1.95 14.67
N PHE A 139 0.86 1.50 14.06
CA PHE A 139 -0.45 2.14 14.19
C PHE A 139 -1.01 2.06 15.61
N VAL A 140 -0.91 0.92 16.28
CA VAL A 140 -1.33 0.80 17.70
C VAL A 140 -0.64 1.86 18.56
N GLN A 141 0.70 1.91 18.50
CA GLN A 141 1.47 2.86 19.31
C GLN A 141 1.21 4.31 18.94
N TRP A 142 1.07 4.62 17.64
CA TRP A 142 0.81 5.97 17.17
C TRP A 142 -0.57 6.47 17.61
N LEU A 143 -1.62 5.64 17.47
CA LEU A 143 -2.98 6.00 17.87
C LEU A 143 -3.09 6.18 19.40
N GLU A 144 -2.37 5.39 20.19
CA GLU A 144 -2.37 5.50 21.64
C GLU A 144 -1.68 6.77 22.17
N ARG A 145 -0.66 7.26 21.46
CA ARG A 145 0.30 8.24 22.03
C ARG A 145 0.33 9.58 21.28
N ALA A 146 -0.05 9.62 20.00
CA ALA A 146 0.01 10.83 19.21
C ALA A 146 -1.27 11.66 19.33
N THR A 147 -1.13 12.98 19.25
CA THR A 147 -2.29 13.88 19.14
C THR A 147 -2.65 14.05 17.66
N ILE A 148 -3.78 13.46 17.25
CA ILE A 148 -4.28 13.52 15.87
C ILE A 148 -5.52 14.43 15.84
N LYS A 149 -5.41 15.56 15.14
CA LYS A 149 -6.46 16.59 15.06
C LYS A 149 -7.67 16.13 14.23
N GLU A 150 -7.42 15.44 13.13
CA GLU A 150 -8.48 15.01 12.21
C GLU A 150 -9.20 13.75 12.71
N ASP A 151 -10.49 13.67 12.41
CA ASP A 151 -11.35 12.51 12.76
C ASP A 151 -11.22 11.35 11.76
N TYR A 152 -10.53 11.56 10.65
CA TYR A 152 -10.25 10.55 9.63
C TYR A 152 -8.75 10.42 9.41
N VAL A 153 -8.31 9.23 9.04
CA VAL A 153 -6.92 8.91 8.72
C VAL A 153 -6.86 8.25 7.36
N LEU A 154 -5.99 8.73 6.48
CA LEU A 154 -5.49 7.99 5.32
C LEU A 154 -4.29 7.15 5.76
N MET A 155 -4.44 5.84 5.75
CA MET A 155 -3.30 4.92 5.81
C MET A 155 -2.65 4.85 4.42
N ALA A 156 -1.40 5.28 4.33
CA ALA A 156 -0.61 5.36 3.09
C ALA A 156 0.71 4.57 3.19
N GLU A 157 1.36 4.34 2.04
CA GLU A 157 2.68 3.70 1.94
C GLU A 157 3.74 4.66 1.38
N PRO A 158 5.03 4.44 1.67
CA PRO A 158 6.12 5.28 1.16
C PRO A 158 6.14 5.40 -0.37
N ASP A 159 5.71 4.38 -1.09
CA ASP A 159 5.64 4.34 -2.56
C ASP A 159 4.33 4.84 -3.16
N HIS A 160 3.65 5.72 -2.44
CA HIS A 160 2.53 6.49 -2.94
C HIS A 160 3.01 7.85 -3.47
N ILE A 161 2.45 8.28 -4.61
CA ILE A 161 2.56 9.66 -5.12
C ILE A 161 1.17 10.19 -5.37
N PHE A 162 0.81 11.32 -4.76
CA PHE A 162 -0.46 11.99 -5.02
C PHE A 162 -0.44 12.69 -6.39
N VAL A 163 -1.22 12.20 -7.34
CA VAL A 163 -1.34 12.77 -8.70
C VAL A 163 -2.40 13.87 -8.77
N ASN A 164 -3.50 13.72 -8.04
CA ASN A 164 -4.62 14.67 -7.99
C ASN A 164 -4.94 15.07 -6.54
N PRO A 165 -5.57 16.24 -6.29
CA PRO A 165 -6.09 16.57 -4.97
C PRO A 165 -7.05 15.46 -4.50
N LEU A 166 -6.76 14.86 -3.36
CA LEU A 166 -7.55 13.76 -2.81
C LEU A 166 -8.60 14.28 -1.82
N PRO A 167 -9.90 14.25 -2.15
CA PRO A 167 -10.97 14.55 -1.19
C PRO A 167 -11.11 13.40 -0.18
N ASN A 168 -11.83 13.63 0.92
CA ASN A 168 -12.19 12.54 1.82
C ASN A 168 -13.19 11.61 1.11
N LEU A 169 -12.72 10.40 0.78
CA LEU A 169 -13.52 9.39 0.07
C LEU A 169 -14.43 8.59 1.00
N ALA A 170 -14.24 8.68 2.33
CA ALA A 170 -15.13 8.06 3.30
C ALA A 170 -16.44 8.84 3.39
N VAL A 171 -17.56 8.11 3.40
CA VAL A 171 -18.89 8.72 3.30
C VAL A 171 -19.89 7.96 4.18
N GLY A 172 -20.74 8.70 4.91
CA GLY A 172 -21.83 8.11 5.70
C GLY A 172 -21.36 7.17 6.81
N GLY A 173 -20.16 7.38 7.35
CA GLY A 173 -19.54 6.50 8.35
C GLY A 173 -18.79 5.31 7.78
N TYR A 174 -18.86 5.07 6.46
CA TYR A 174 -18.13 3.98 5.81
C TYR A 174 -16.74 4.45 5.36
N PRO A 175 -15.66 3.76 5.74
CA PRO A 175 -14.33 3.96 5.20
C PRO A 175 -14.28 3.73 3.68
N ALA A 176 -13.29 4.29 3.00
CA ALA A 176 -13.02 4.03 1.59
C ALA A 176 -11.70 3.30 1.42
N ALA A 177 -11.66 2.28 0.56
CA ALA A 177 -10.48 1.43 0.35
C ALA A 177 -10.32 1.05 -1.13
N PHE A 178 -9.08 0.77 -1.53
CA PHE A 178 -8.83 0.18 -2.84
C PHE A 178 -9.07 -1.35 -2.79
N PRO A 179 -9.84 -1.92 -3.75
CA PRO A 179 -10.04 -3.36 -3.83
C PRO A 179 -8.84 -4.06 -4.47
N PHE A 180 -8.27 -5.04 -3.77
CA PHE A 180 -7.17 -5.86 -4.26
C PHE A 180 -7.70 -7.20 -4.77
N PHE A 181 -7.57 -7.43 -6.08
CA PHE A 181 -8.10 -8.63 -6.75
C PHE A 181 -7.53 -9.98 -6.23
N TYR A 182 -6.40 -9.94 -5.53
CA TYR A 182 -5.73 -11.10 -4.94
C TYR A 182 -6.11 -11.36 -3.48
N ILE A 183 -6.89 -10.47 -2.85
CA ILE A 183 -7.51 -10.72 -1.55
C ILE A 183 -8.87 -11.36 -1.81
N THR A 184 -8.95 -12.68 -1.64
CA THR A 184 -10.13 -13.49 -1.99
C THR A 184 -10.53 -14.39 -0.82
N PRO A 185 -11.15 -13.85 0.25
CA PRO A 185 -11.51 -14.62 1.46
C PRO A 185 -12.30 -15.90 1.17
N GLU A 186 -13.22 -15.87 0.20
CA GLU A 186 -14.04 -17.02 -0.21
C GLU A 186 -13.21 -18.21 -0.69
N LYS A 187 -12.11 -17.98 -1.42
CA LYS A 187 -11.24 -19.06 -1.89
C LYS A 187 -10.44 -19.72 -0.77
N TYR A 188 -10.31 -19.03 0.35
CA TYR A 188 -9.55 -19.45 1.52
C TYR A 188 -10.46 -19.66 2.73
N GLU A 189 -11.74 -20.00 2.53
CA GLU A 189 -12.73 -20.06 3.62
C GLU A 189 -12.22 -20.90 4.80
N ASN A 190 -11.70 -22.11 4.57
CA ASN A 190 -11.18 -22.98 5.64
C ASN A 190 -10.08 -22.31 6.48
N ILE A 191 -9.21 -21.51 5.86
CA ILE A 191 -8.13 -20.79 6.55
C ILE A 191 -8.70 -19.56 7.26
N VAL A 192 -9.55 -18.80 6.58
CA VAL A 192 -10.20 -17.60 7.11
C VAL A 192 -11.03 -17.91 8.36
N ARG A 193 -11.72 -19.07 8.40
CA ARG A 193 -12.54 -19.49 9.56
C ARG A 193 -11.76 -19.68 10.85
N LYS A 194 -10.44 -19.86 10.80
CA LYS A 194 -9.59 -19.86 12.00
C LYS A 194 -9.55 -18.50 12.71
N TYR A 195 -9.83 -17.42 11.98
CA TYR A 195 -9.71 -16.03 12.45
C TYR A 195 -11.03 -15.24 12.35
N TYR A 196 -11.99 -15.72 11.56
CA TYR A 196 -13.34 -15.16 11.40
C TYR A 196 -14.38 -16.26 11.63
N PRO A 197 -14.77 -16.51 12.90
CA PRO A 197 -15.69 -17.57 13.27
C PRO A 197 -17.04 -17.49 12.56
N VAL A 198 -17.76 -18.62 12.48
CA VAL A 198 -19.02 -18.72 11.72
C VAL A 198 -20.10 -17.79 12.29
N GLU A 199 -20.11 -17.60 13.60
CA GLU A 199 -20.99 -16.68 14.32
C GLU A 199 -20.82 -15.20 13.93
N MET A 200 -19.66 -14.83 13.36
CA MET A 200 -19.42 -13.47 12.84
C MET A 200 -20.07 -13.25 11.47
N GLY A 201 -20.60 -14.29 10.83
CA GLY A 201 -21.31 -14.21 9.55
C GLY A 201 -20.54 -14.85 8.37
N PRO A 202 -21.01 -14.64 7.14
CA PRO A 202 -20.37 -15.21 5.95
C PRO A 202 -19.00 -14.58 5.68
N VAL A 203 -18.07 -15.33 5.07
CA VAL A 203 -16.73 -14.81 4.71
C VAL A 203 -16.78 -13.67 3.68
N THR A 204 -17.89 -13.53 2.95
CA THR A 204 -18.17 -12.39 2.07
C THR A 204 -18.33 -11.06 2.83
N ASN A 205 -18.45 -11.11 4.16
CA ASN A 205 -18.36 -9.94 5.03
C ASN A 205 -16.94 -9.37 5.15
N ILE A 206 -15.91 -10.09 4.69
CA ILE A 206 -14.54 -9.60 4.62
C ILE A 206 -14.34 -8.94 3.25
N ASP A 207 -14.14 -7.61 3.26
CA ASP A 207 -13.88 -6.86 2.04
C ASP A 207 -12.54 -7.28 1.39
N PRO A 208 -12.43 -7.32 0.04
CA PRO A 208 -11.21 -7.71 -0.67
C PRO A 208 -10.19 -6.56 -0.70
N ILE A 209 -9.68 -6.19 0.47
CA ILE A 209 -8.86 -4.99 0.69
C ILE A 209 -7.60 -5.31 1.49
N GLY A 210 -6.69 -4.34 1.57
CA GLY A 210 -5.63 -4.26 2.59
C GLY A 210 -5.72 -2.95 3.34
N ASN A 211 -4.73 -2.67 4.19
CA ASN A 211 -4.74 -1.46 5.01
C ASN A 211 -4.46 -0.16 4.22
N SER A 212 -3.89 -0.24 3.01
CA SER A 212 -3.44 0.94 2.25
C SER A 212 -3.74 0.81 0.74
N PRO A 213 -4.25 1.88 0.08
CA PRO A 213 -4.78 3.10 0.69
C PRO A 213 -6.16 2.86 1.31
N VAL A 214 -6.36 3.37 2.52
CA VAL A 214 -7.67 3.39 3.20
C VAL A 214 -7.87 4.73 3.88
N ILE A 215 -9.02 5.39 3.65
CA ILE A 215 -9.49 6.51 4.50
C ILE A 215 -10.55 5.97 5.45
N ILE A 216 -10.27 6.03 6.75
CA ILE A 216 -11.11 5.46 7.82
C ILE A 216 -11.24 6.48 8.96
N SER A 217 -12.34 6.43 9.71
CA SER A 217 -12.44 7.26 10.92
C SER A 217 -11.40 6.81 11.96
N LYS A 218 -10.85 7.76 12.70
CA LYS A 218 -9.89 7.51 13.78
C LYS A 218 -10.47 6.53 14.81
N GLU A 219 -11.73 6.71 15.20
CA GLU A 219 -12.42 5.83 16.14
C GLU A 219 -12.49 4.36 15.65
N SER A 220 -12.81 4.13 14.38
CA SER A 220 -12.83 2.78 13.82
C SER A 220 -11.42 2.19 13.73
N LEU A 221 -10.43 3.02 13.37
CA LEU A 221 -9.05 2.57 13.30
C LEU A 221 -8.47 2.20 14.67
N GLU A 222 -8.78 2.98 15.73
CA GLU A 222 -8.42 2.68 17.12
C GLU A 222 -8.98 1.33 17.58
N LYS A 223 -10.21 0.99 17.16
CA LYS A 223 -10.82 -0.32 17.45
C LYS A 223 -10.16 -1.46 16.67
N ILE A 224 -9.85 -1.25 15.39
CA ILE A 224 -9.32 -2.29 14.49
C ILE A 224 -7.84 -2.57 14.75
N ALA A 225 -7.01 -1.56 15.00
CA ALA A 225 -5.56 -1.68 15.00
C ALA A 225 -5.00 -2.76 15.95
N PRO A 226 -5.46 -2.89 17.21
CA PRO A 226 -5.02 -3.97 18.10
C PRO A 226 -5.42 -5.37 17.59
N THR A 227 -6.63 -5.51 17.05
CA THR A 227 -7.09 -6.79 16.46
C THR A 227 -6.32 -7.13 15.20
N TRP A 228 -6.06 -6.15 14.33
CA TRP A 228 -5.23 -6.30 13.14
C TRP A 228 -3.84 -6.81 13.50
N MET A 229 -3.16 -6.19 14.47
CA MET A 229 -1.87 -6.65 14.97
C MET A 229 -1.94 -8.11 15.43
N ASN A 230 -2.87 -8.43 16.35
CA ASN A 230 -2.95 -9.75 16.95
C ASN A 230 -3.28 -10.83 15.92
N VAL A 231 -4.26 -10.59 15.05
CA VAL A 231 -4.64 -11.53 13.98
C VAL A 231 -3.46 -11.75 13.04
N SER A 232 -2.77 -10.70 12.59
CA SER A 232 -1.60 -10.85 11.72
C SER A 232 -0.46 -11.65 12.39
N LEU A 233 -0.21 -11.44 13.69
CA LEU A 233 0.75 -12.24 14.44
C LEU A 233 0.32 -13.71 14.57
N THR A 234 -0.95 -13.99 14.86
CA THR A 234 -1.46 -15.36 14.92
C THR A 234 -1.36 -16.05 13.55
N MET A 235 -1.73 -15.35 12.47
CA MET A 235 -1.59 -15.86 11.10
C MET A 235 -0.14 -16.18 10.77
N LYS A 236 0.82 -15.32 11.17
CA LYS A 236 2.24 -15.55 10.92
C LYS A 236 2.81 -16.75 11.68
N ASN A 237 2.19 -17.10 12.81
CA ASN A 237 2.58 -18.27 13.61
C ASN A 237 1.89 -19.57 13.16
N ASP A 238 0.86 -19.50 12.33
CA ASP A 238 0.22 -20.66 11.71
C ASP A 238 0.91 -21.01 10.38
N PRO A 239 1.61 -22.16 10.26
CA PRO A 239 2.32 -22.52 9.04
C PRO A 239 1.44 -22.67 7.79
N GLU A 240 0.20 -23.12 7.94
CA GLU A 240 -0.73 -23.28 6.82
C GLU A 240 -1.18 -21.89 6.33
N THR A 241 -1.54 -21.01 7.26
CA THR A 241 -1.98 -19.65 6.94
C THR A 241 -0.83 -18.81 6.37
N ASP A 242 0.36 -18.86 6.97
CA ASP A 242 1.55 -18.15 6.48
C ASP A 242 1.92 -18.60 5.06
N LYS A 243 1.84 -19.91 4.79
CA LYS A 243 2.06 -20.43 3.44
C LYS A 243 0.99 -19.97 2.45
N ALA A 244 -0.28 -19.92 2.86
CA ALA A 244 -1.39 -19.58 1.98
C ALA A 244 -1.46 -18.10 1.63
N PHE A 245 -1.31 -17.22 2.62
CA PHE A 245 -1.39 -15.76 2.42
C PHE A 245 -0.04 -15.14 2.07
N GLY A 246 1.07 -15.71 2.55
CA GLY A 246 2.42 -15.27 2.22
C GLY A 246 2.61 -13.76 2.41
N TRP A 247 3.01 -13.07 1.35
CA TRP A 247 3.37 -11.65 1.40
C TRP A 247 2.18 -10.70 1.65
N VAL A 248 0.93 -11.14 1.46
CA VAL A 248 -0.30 -10.36 1.72
C VAL A 248 -0.95 -10.69 3.06
N LEU A 249 -0.28 -11.46 3.91
CA LEU A 249 -0.84 -11.92 5.20
C LEU A 249 -1.27 -10.76 6.09
N GLU A 250 -0.49 -9.68 6.15
CA GLU A 250 -0.85 -8.48 6.91
C GLU A 250 -2.16 -7.86 6.38
N MET A 251 -2.33 -7.78 5.05
CA MET A 251 -3.53 -7.24 4.41
C MET A 251 -4.78 -8.08 4.74
N TYR A 252 -4.66 -9.41 4.75
CA TYR A 252 -5.74 -10.29 5.24
C TYR A 252 -6.04 -10.04 6.72
N GLY A 253 -5.01 -9.79 7.53
CA GLY A 253 -5.18 -9.39 8.93
C GLY A 253 -6.00 -8.11 9.08
N TYR A 254 -5.73 -7.07 8.28
CA TYR A 254 -6.51 -5.84 8.29
C TYR A 254 -7.96 -6.07 7.86
N ALA A 255 -8.17 -6.82 6.77
CA ALA A 255 -9.50 -7.10 6.24
C ALA A 255 -10.35 -7.91 7.23
N ILE A 256 -9.77 -8.95 7.84
CA ILE A 256 -10.45 -9.77 8.86
C ILE A 256 -10.71 -8.97 10.13
N ALA A 257 -9.75 -8.18 10.61
CA ALA A 257 -9.96 -7.33 11.78
C ALA A 257 -11.07 -6.31 11.55
N SER A 258 -11.14 -5.71 10.35
CA SER A 258 -12.24 -4.81 9.97
C SER A 258 -13.59 -5.51 10.03
N ALA A 259 -13.69 -6.72 9.46
CA ALA A 259 -14.91 -7.51 9.47
C ALA A 259 -15.33 -7.94 10.89
N LEU A 260 -14.37 -8.32 11.74
CA LEU A 260 -14.61 -8.67 13.15
C LEU A 260 -15.24 -7.51 13.94
N HIS A 261 -14.92 -6.26 13.57
CA HIS A 261 -15.49 -5.05 14.16
C HIS A 261 -16.69 -4.48 13.38
N GLY A 262 -17.22 -5.23 12.41
CA GLY A 262 -18.38 -4.81 11.61
C GLY A 262 -18.11 -3.62 10.68
N VAL A 263 -16.84 -3.32 10.38
CA VAL A 263 -16.44 -2.20 9.52
C VAL A 263 -16.39 -2.65 8.06
N ARG A 264 -17.23 -2.03 7.23
CA ARG A 264 -17.36 -2.28 5.79
C ARG A 264 -16.88 -1.09 4.98
N HIS A 265 -16.21 -1.35 3.87
CA HIS A 265 -15.56 -0.32 3.05
C HIS A 265 -16.33 -0.01 1.76
N ILE A 266 -16.31 1.25 1.37
CA ILE A 266 -16.61 1.70 0.01
C ILE A 266 -15.40 1.35 -0.87
N LEU A 267 -15.58 0.40 -1.78
CA LEU A 267 -14.52 -0.03 -2.68
C LEU A 267 -14.33 0.98 -3.83
N ARG A 268 -13.13 1.52 -3.97
CA ARG A 268 -12.78 2.60 -4.92
C ARG A 268 -11.62 2.21 -5.82
N LYS A 269 -11.93 1.75 -7.03
CA LYS A 269 -10.92 1.43 -8.07
C LYS A 269 -10.19 2.68 -8.59
N ASP A 270 -10.75 3.86 -8.38
CA ASP A 270 -10.17 5.16 -8.71
C ASP A 270 -9.23 5.70 -7.61
N PHE A 271 -9.19 5.05 -6.44
CA PHE A 271 -8.39 5.53 -5.32
C PHE A 271 -6.88 5.53 -5.62
N MET A 272 -6.40 4.48 -6.29
CA MET A 272 -5.02 4.42 -6.77
C MET A 272 -4.91 3.72 -8.13
N LEU A 273 -3.73 3.79 -8.72
CA LEU A 273 -3.30 3.06 -9.91
C LEU A 273 -1.91 2.43 -9.69
N GLN A 274 -1.61 1.39 -10.45
CA GLN A 274 -0.39 0.58 -10.33
C GLN A 274 0.31 0.44 -11.69
N PRO A 275 1.13 1.42 -12.10
CA PRO A 275 1.96 1.28 -13.28
C PRO A 275 2.92 0.07 -13.15
N PRO A 276 3.23 -0.65 -14.24
CA PRO A 276 2.83 -0.37 -15.62
C PRO A 276 1.45 -0.90 -16.04
N TRP A 277 0.69 -1.51 -15.13
CA TRP A 277 -0.56 -2.21 -15.46
C TRP A 277 -1.74 -1.28 -15.72
N ASP A 278 -1.88 -0.25 -14.89
CA ASP A 278 -2.83 0.83 -15.14
C ASP A 278 -2.17 1.86 -16.05
N THR A 279 -2.76 2.14 -17.21
CA THR A 279 -2.11 2.93 -18.28
C THR A 279 -2.38 4.42 -18.25
N SER A 280 -3.36 4.88 -17.44
CA SER A 280 -3.80 6.28 -17.35
C SER A 280 -3.94 6.75 -15.90
N THR A 281 -3.57 8.00 -15.64
CA THR A 281 -3.76 8.70 -14.36
C THR A 281 -5.10 9.44 -14.27
N GLU A 282 -5.91 9.43 -15.33
CA GLU A 282 -7.18 10.14 -15.39
C GLU A 282 -8.15 9.68 -14.29
N GLY A 283 -8.64 10.65 -13.50
CA GLY A 283 -9.57 10.39 -12.40
C GLY A 283 -8.98 9.59 -11.24
N LYS A 284 -7.68 9.34 -11.21
CA LYS A 284 -6.99 8.59 -10.13
C LYS A 284 -6.32 9.53 -9.15
N PHE A 285 -6.19 9.13 -7.88
CA PHE A 285 -5.60 10.01 -6.86
C PHE A 285 -4.16 9.67 -6.49
N ILE A 286 -3.79 8.38 -6.49
CA ILE A 286 -2.48 7.92 -6.03
C ILE A 286 -1.83 7.01 -7.06
N ILE A 287 -0.60 7.30 -7.47
CA ILE A 287 0.27 6.30 -8.10
C ILE A 287 0.90 5.46 -7.00
N HIS A 288 0.70 4.14 -7.05
CA HIS A 288 1.41 3.17 -6.23
C HIS A 288 2.45 2.45 -7.11
N TYR A 289 3.72 2.88 -7.03
CA TYR A 289 4.79 2.39 -7.92
C TYR A 289 5.46 1.11 -7.40
N THR A 290 4.65 0.08 -7.19
CA THR A 290 5.11 -1.19 -6.60
C THR A 290 5.83 -2.10 -7.59
N TYR A 291 5.49 -2.04 -8.88
CA TYR A 291 6.05 -2.90 -9.92
C TYR A 291 7.22 -2.23 -10.65
N GLY A 292 8.17 -3.04 -11.10
CA GLY A 292 9.21 -2.57 -12.02
C GLY A 292 8.60 -2.23 -13.37
N CYS A 293 8.95 -1.06 -13.90
CA CYS A 293 8.59 -0.61 -15.24
C CYS A 293 9.77 -0.88 -16.16
N ASP A 294 9.77 -2.02 -16.84
CA ASP A 294 10.85 -2.48 -17.72
C ASP A 294 10.38 -2.48 -19.17
N TYR A 295 11.03 -1.72 -20.04
CA TYR A 295 10.63 -1.55 -21.43
C TYR A 295 11.82 -1.69 -22.38
N ASN A 296 11.56 -2.19 -23.59
CA ASN A 296 12.50 -2.02 -24.69
C ASN A 296 12.38 -0.61 -25.31
N MET A 297 13.31 -0.23 -26.19
CA MET A 297 13.32 1.10 -26.80
C MET A 297 12.16 1.36 -27.78
N LYS A 298 11.34 0.33 -28.09
CA LYS A 298 10.10 0.47 -28.86
C LYS A 298 8.86 0.75 -27.99
N GLY A 299 9.04 0.83 -26.66
CA GLY A 299 7.94 1.05 -25.71
C GLY A 299 7.17 -0.21 -25.33
N GLU A 300 7.72 -1.40 -25.60
CA GLU A 300 7.08 -2.68 -25.25
C GLU A 300 7.58 -3.17 -23.89
N LEU A 301 6.67 -3.58 -23.01
CA LEU A 301 6.99 -4.06 -21.66
C LEU A 301 7.78 -5.39 -21.72
N THR A 302 8.92 -5.47 -21.04
CA THR A 302 9.77 -6.67 -21.01
C THR A 302 9.51 -7.50 -19.75
N TYR A 303 8.59 -8.46 -19.84
CA TYR A 303 8.19 -9.29 -18.71
C TYR A 303 9.34 -10.11 -18.13
N GLY A 304 9.49 -10.05 -16.80
CA GLY A 304 10.45 -10.86 -16.04
C GLY A 304 11.93 -10.61 -16.41
N LYS A 305 12.23 -9.55 -17.15
CA LYS A 305 13.56 -9.19 -17.62
C LYS A 305 13.82 -7.71 -17.40
N ILE A 306 15.08 -7.38 -17.16
CA ILE A 306 15.53 -5.99 -17.12
C ILE A 306 15.39 -5.42 -18.53
N GLY A 307 14.59 -4.37 -18.66
CA GLY A 307 14.38 -3.65 -19.92
C GLY A 307 15.58 -2.80 -20.31
N GLU A 308 15.62 -2.35 -21.57
CA GLU A 308 16.60 -1.37 -22.04
C GLU A 308 16.39 -0.01 -21.36
N TRP A 309 15.12 0.34 -21.11
CA TRP A 309 14.73 1.39 -20.19
C TRP A 309 14.05 0.78 -18.96
N ARG A 310 14.38 1.27 -17.77
CA ARG A 310 13.83 0.77 -16.50
C ARG A 310 13.57 1.88 -15.50
N PHE A 311 12.44 1.79 -14.82
CA PHE A 311 12.25 2.37 -13.49
C PHE A 311 11.78 1.28 -12.51
N ASP A 312 12.60 0.94 -11.52
CA ASP A 312 12.20 0.09 -10.39
C ASP A 312 12.83 0.63 -9.11
N LYS A 313 11.99 0.92 -8.11
CA LYS A 313 12.44 1.36 -6.78
C LYS A 313 13.41 0.37 -6.13
N ARG A 314 13.33 -0.93 -6.45
CA ARG A 314 14.24 -1.98 -5.92
C ARG A 314 15.64 -1.92 -6.52
N SER A 315 15.87 -1.10 -7.55
CA SER A 315 17.21 -0.73 -7.99
C SER A 315 17.88 0.29 -7.05
N HIS A 316 17.12 0.87 -6.11
CA HIS A 316 17.53 1.98 -5.24
C HIS A 316 17.38 1.63 -3.75
N LEU A 317 17.87 0.45 -3.36
CA LEU A 317 17.79 -0.05 -1.97
C LEU A 317 18.74 0.66 -1.01
N ARG A 318 19.90 1.10 -1.52
CA ARG A 318 21.01 1.64 -0.71
C ARG A 318 21.07 3.17 -0.71
N GLY A 319 20.16 3.83 -1.40
CA GLY A 319 20.15 5.27 -1.57
C GLY A 319 19.09 5.70 -2.58
N PRO A 320 18.89 7.00 -2.74
CA PRO A 320 17.89 7.55 -3.65
C PRO A 320 18.22 7.24 -5.12
N PRO A 321 17.22 7.24 -6.02
CA PRO A 321 17.48 7.29 -7.45
C PRO A 321 18.24 8.57 -7.85
N PRO A 322 19.03 8.54 -8.93
CA PRO A 322 19.69 9.75 -9.42
C PRO A 322 18.65 10.78 -9.86
N ARG A 323 19.02 12.06 -9.77
CA ARG A 323 18.23 13.14 -10.38
C ARG A 323 18.18 12.96 -11.90
N ASN A 324 17.11 13.45 -12.52
CA ASN A 324 16.94 13.47 -13.97
C ASN A 324 17.04 12.07 -14.61
N ILE A 325 16.24 11.13 -14.10
CA ILE A 325 16.03 9.81 -14.70
C ILE A 325 15.54 10.01 -16.14
N SER A 326 16.08 9.23 -17.08
CA SER A 326 15.66 9.29 -18.47
C SER A 326 14.16 9.04 -18.61
N MET A 327 13.51 9.82 -19.48
CA MET A 327 12.11 9.58 -19.81
C MET A 327 11.96 8.23 -20.54
N PRO A 328 10.85 7.50 -20.32
CA PRO A 328 10.59 6.26 -21.03
C PRO A 328 10.47 6.49 -22.55
N PRO A 329 10.76 5.47 -23.38
CA PRO A 329 10.65 5.57 -24.83
C PRO A 329 9.20 5.84 -25.29
N PRO A 330 9.02 6.35 -26.53
CA PRO A 330 7.70 6.47 -27.13
C PRO A 330 6.94 5.15 -27.10
N GLY A 331 5.62 5.20 -26.86
CA GLY A 331 4.76 4.01 -26.77
C GLY A 331 4.55 3.48 -25.34
N VAL A 332 5.35 3.92 -24.37
CA VAL A 332 5.14 3.60 -22.96
C VAL A 332 3.87 4.30 -22.42
N PRO A 333 3.07 3.64 -21.56
CA PRO A 333 1.83 4.20 -21.02
C PRO A 333 2.01 5.56 -20.31
N GLU A 334 0.97 6.40 -20.40
CA GLU A 334 0.95 7.73 -19.79
C GLU A 334 1.22 7.68 -18.29
N SER A 335 0.72 6.68 -17.58
CA SER A 335 0.93 6.53 -16.15
C SER A 335 2.40 6.36 -15.75
N VAL A 336 3.19 5.62 -16.55
CA VAL A 336 4.62 5.43 -16.33
C VAL A 336 5.38 6.71 -16.68
N VAL A 337 4.99 7.39 -17.76
CA VAL A 337 5.53 8.71 -18.13
C VAL A 337 5.32 9.70 -16.99
N THR A 338 4.11 9.74 -16.42
CA THR A 338 3.75 10.63 -15.31
C THR A 338 4.49 10.28 -14.03
N LEU A 339 4.61 9.01 -13.68
CA LEU A 339 5.45 8.55 -12.56
C LEU A 339 6.88 9.10 -12.66
N VAL A 340 7.54 8.94 -13.82
CA VAL A 340 8.93 9.37 -14.00
C VAL A 340 9.05 10.90 -13.97
N LYS A 341 8.11 11.63 -14.58
CA LYS A 341 8.05 13.10 -14.49
C LYS A 341 7.96 13.56 -13.04
N MET A 342 7.08 12.94 -12.26
CA MET A 342 6.83 13.32 -10.87
C MET A 342 8.00 12.97 -9.95
N VAL A 343 8.67 11.85 -10.19
CA VAL A 343 9.93 11.50 -9.50
C VAL A 343 11.00 12.53 -9.86
N ASN A 344 11.21 12.82 -11.14
CA ASN A 344 12.20 13.82 -11.58
C ASN A 344 11.95 15.20 -10.97
N GLU A 345 10.70 15.69 -11.00
CA GLU A 345 10.36 16.98 -10.40
C GLU A 345 10.64 16.99 -8.89
N ALA A 346 10.20 15.96 -8.16
CA ALA A 346 10.45 15.87 -6.72
C ALA A 346 11.96 15.84 -6.44
N THR A 347 12.71 14.95 -7.09
CA THR A 347 14.15 14.83 -6.88
C THR A 347 14.87 16.14 -7.19
N SER A 348 14.47 16.87 -8.25
CA SER A 348 15.04 18.17 -8.61
C SER A 348 14.82 19.25 -7.56
N ASN A 349 13.68 19.26 -6.88
CA ASN A 349 13.31 20.32 -5.93
C ASN A 349 13.63 19.99 -4.46
N ILE A 350 13.82 18.71 -4.12
CA ILE A 350 14.16 18.30 -2.77
C ILE A 350 15.66 18.63 -2.50
N PRO A 351 15.98 19.42 -1.45
CA PRO A 351 17.36 19.76 -1.10
C PRO A 351 18.09 18.53 -0.57
N ASN A 352 19.43 18.50 -0.66
CA ASN A 352 20.24 17.38 -0.15
C ASN A 352 19.75 15.99 -0.61
N TRP A 353 19.19 15.89 -1.82
CA TRP A 353 18.68 14.62 -2.34
C TRP A 353 19.77 13.55 -2.39
N ASP A 354 20.96 13.92 -2.87
CA ASP A 354 22.04 12.97 -3.16
C ASP A 354 22.82 12.52 -1.90
N ASN A 355 22.57 13.14 -0.74
CA ASN A 355 23.30 12.93 0.52
C ASN A 355 22.39 12.38 1.65
N LEU A 356 21.44 11.52 1.30
CA LEU A 356 20.36 11.02 2.17
C LEU A 356 20.83 10.34 3.47
#